data_AF-A8ZKT9-F1
#
_entry.id   AF-A8ZKT9-F1
#
_cell.length_a   1.000
_cell.length_b   1.000
_cell.length_c   1.000
_cell.angle_alpha   90.00
_cell.angle_beta   90.00
_cell.angle_gamma   90.00
#
_symmetry.space_group_name_H-M   'P 1'
#
loop_
_entity.id
_entity.type
_entity.pdbx_description
1 polymer ?
#
loop_
_entity_poly.entity_id
_entity_poly.type
_entity_poly.pdbx_seq_one_letter_code
_entity_poly.pdbx_strand_id
1 'polypeptide(L)'
;MMTQDIPKAVKTTLNQIEVSAANDSPIAQAPTILSQVTTEEVQQRLQLLGSITWLMMQSPLHRSYTLEDLETRILPSLMHDQFRYYQSGGQPVGFLNWAWLSEEIEAQYQTGEYQLLFPEWKCGDRLWYPEFIAPFGHARYIVKDIRQNIFRKGTPAKALRVDAEGNLRSIAKYTL
;
A
#
# COMPACT_ATOMS: atom_id res chain seq x y z
N MET A 1 16.26 48.50 10.79
CA MET A 1 15.67 47.57 9.81
C MET A 1 16.51 46.31 9.86
N MET A 2 16.12 45.34 10.70
CA MET A 2 16.82 44.06 10.89
C MET A 2 16.26 43.07 9.87
N THR A 3 17.09 42.63 8.92
CA THR A 3 16.80 41.49 8.05
C THR A 3 17.32 40.24 8.76
N GLN A 4 16.42 39.41 9.26
CA GLN A 4 16.73 38.04 9.68
C GLN A 4 16.84 37.18 8.42
N ASP A 5 18.04 36.64 8.16
CA ASP A 5 18.23 35.58 7.18
C ASP A 5 17.59 34.29 7.70
N ILE A 6 16.54 33.85 7.00
CA ILE A 6 15.93 32.54 7.17
C ILE A 6 16.91 31.51 6.62
N PRO A 7 17.33 30.47 7.38
CA PRO A 7 18.20 29.43 6.83
C PRO A 7 17.50 28.71 5.68
N LYS A 8 18.14 28.69 4.51
CA LYS A 8 17.73 27.85 3.37
C LYS A 8 17.75 26.38 3.80
N ALA A 9 16.70 25.65 3.44
CA ALA A 9 16.58 24.22 3.67
C ALA A 9 17.86 23.48 3.23
N VAL A 10 18.49 22.80 4.19
CA VAL A 10 19.59 21.87 3.94
C VAL A 10 19.02 20.74 3.08
N LYS A 11 19.49 20.63 1.84
CA LYS A 11 19.37 19.38 1.08
C LYS A 11 20.17 18.33 1.85
N THR A 12 19.50 17.54 2.68
CA THR A 12 20.10 16.36 3.27
C THR A 12 20.36 15.37 2.15
N THR A 13 21.55 15.44 1.56
CA THR A 13 22.07 14.38 0.70
C THR A 13 22.15 13.14 1.58
N LEU A 14 21.25 12.18 1.36
CA LEU A 14 21.46 10.82 1.84
C LEU A 14 22.85 10.42 1.36
N ASN A 15 23.78 10.16 2.28
CA ASN A 15 25.11 9.65 1.96
C ASN A 15 24.92 8.34 1.18
N GLN A 16 24.92 8.41 -0.15
CA GLN A 16 24.95 7.23 -1.00
C GLN A 16 26.33 6.61 -0.83
N ILE A 17 26.38 5.48 -0.12
CA ILE A 17 27.56 4.62 -0.17
C ILE A 17 27.46 3.91 -1.51
N GLU A 18 28.15 4.45 -2.52
CA GLU A 18 28.42 3.69 -3.74
C GLU A 18 29.34 2.53 -3.36
N VAL A 19 28.77 1.33 -3.27
CA VAL A 19 29.57 0.11 -3.14
C VAL A 19 30.16 -0.17 -4.52
N SER A 20 31.43 0.17 -4.72
CA SER A 20 32.20 -0.27 -5.88
C SER A 20 32.15 -1.81 -5.94
N ALA A 21 31.80 -2.38 -7.09
CA ALA A 21 31.82 -3.81 -7.30
C ALA A 21 33.26 -4.32 -7.15
N ALA A 22 33.60 -4.83 -5.96
CA ALA A 22 34.83 -5.59 -5.77
C ALA A 22 34.73 -6.86 -6.61
N ASN A 23 35.61 -6.96 -7.60
CA ASN A 23 35.52 -7.86 -8.75
C ASN A 23 35.85 -9.35 -8.44
N ASP A 24 35.77 -9.80 -7.19
CA ASP A 24 36.12 -11.18 -6.79
C ASP A 24 35.20 -11.72 -5.69
N SER A 25 33.95 -12.01 -6.03
CA SER A 25 33.08 -12.82 -5.17
C SER A 25 32.25 -13.82 -5.99
N PRO A 26 32.18 -15.12 -5.62
CA PRO A 26 31.54 -16.17 -6.42
C PRO A 26 29.99 -16.16 -6.37
N ILE A 27 29.36 -15.02 -6.06
CA ILE A 27 27.90 -14.85 -6.03
C ILE A 27 27.35 -14.46 -7.43
N ALA A 28 28.10 -14.77 -8.50
CA ALA A 28 27.77 -14.43 -9.89
C ALA A 28 26.58 -15.21 -10.49
N GLN A 29 25.58 -15.61 -9.67
CA GLN A 29 24.32 -16.20 -10.11
C GLN A 29 23.13 -15.72 -9.25
N ALA A 30 23.07 -14.43 -8.94
CA ALA A 30 21.78 -13.82 -8.59
C ALA A 30 20.87 -13.85 -9.84
N PRO A 31 19.62 -14.30 -9.74
CA PRO A 31 18.77 -14.58 -10.90
C PRO A 31 18.50 -13.32 -11.75
N THR A 32 18.54 -13.53 -13.07
CA THR A 32 18.37 -12.65 -14.24
C THR A 32 17.14 -11.70 -14.26
N ILE A 33 16.37 -11.59 -13.17
CA ILE A 33 15.12 -10.80 -13.08
C ILE A 33 15.37 -9.28 -13.02
N LEU A 34 16.56 -8.83 -12.61
CA LEU A 34 16.89 -7.39 -12.44
C LEU A 34 17.10 -6.60 -13.75
N SER A 35 16.92 -7.21 -14.91
CA SER A 35 17.39 -6.65 -16.20
C SER A 35 16.40 -5.74 -16.94
N GLN A 36 15.24 -5.40 -16.37
CA GLN A 36 14.21 -4.62 -17.09
C GLN A 36 13.61 -3.41 -16.33
N VAL A 37 14.04 -3.12 -15.10
CA VAL A 37 13.49 -2.00 -14.31
C VAL A 37 14.55 -0.92 -14.16
N THR A 38 14.19 0.33 -14.46
CA THR A 38 15.09 1.46 -14.29
C THR A 38 15.35 1.73 -12.80
N THR A 39 16.51 2.30 -12.47
CA THR A 39 16.80 2.73 -11.09
C THR A 39 15.72 3.67 -10.57
N GLU A 40 15.19 4.55 -11.41
CA GLU A 40 14.14 5.49 -11.02
C GLU A 40 12.83 4.79 -10.63
N GLU A 41 12.38 3.80 -11.40
CA GLU A 41 11.20 3.01 -11.06
C GLU A 41 11.39 2.23 -9.76
N VAL A 42 12.57 1.65 -9.52
CA VAL A 42 12.89 1.01 -8.25
C VAL A 42 12.80 2.01 -7.10
N GLN A 43 13.40 3.19 -7.25
CA GLN A 43 13.36 4.24 -6.23
C GLN A 43 11.93 4.71 -5.94
N GLN A 44 11.10 4.89 -6.97
CA GLN A 44 9.69 5.27 -6.81
C GLN A 44 8.89 4.19 -6.06
N ARG A 45 9.10 2.91 -6.39
CA ARG A 45 8.46 1.79 -5.67
C ARG A 45 8.89 1.71 -4.22
N LEU A 46 10.18 1.88 -3.95
CA LEU A 46 10.71 1.92 -2.58
C LEU A 46 10.16 3.12 -1.79
N GLN A 47 10.05 4.28 -2.44
CA GLN A 47 9.47 5.48 -1.83
C GLN A 47 7.99 5.30 -1.50
N LEU A 48 7.23 4.68 -2.41
CA LEU A 48 5.83 4.35 -2.18
C LEU A 48 5.68 3.37 -1.01
N LEU A 49 6.46 2.28 -1.00
CA LEU A 49 6.43 1.29 0.08
C LEU A 49 6.79 1.94 1.42
N GLY A 50 7.85 2.76 1.47
CA GLY A 50 8.22 3.51 2.66
C GLY A 50 7.12 4.47 3.13
N SER A 51 6.41 5.11 2.21
CA SER A 51 5.29 6.01 2.53
C SER A 51 4.08 5.26 3.10
N ILE A 52 3.78 4.07 2.57
CA ILE A 52 2.71 3.20 3.10
C ILE A 52 3.08 2.68 4.49
N THR A 53 4.30 2.17 4.67
CA THR A 53 4.79 1.73 5.98
C THR A 53 4.74 2.87 7.00
N TRP A 54 5.11 4.09 6.61
CA TRP A 54 4.98 5.25 7.49
C TRP A 54 3.51 5.53 7.86
N LEU A 55 2.56 5.46 6.92
CA LEU A 55 1.12 5.59 7.23
C LEU A 55 0.65 4.49 8.19
N MET A 56 1.12 3.26 8.02
CA MET A 56 0.81 2.14 8.92
C MET A 56 1.26 2.45 10.35
N MET A 57 2.44 3.04 10.54
CA MET A 57 2.94 3.44 11.87
C MET A 57 2.05 4.48 12.58
N GLN A 58 1.24 5.25 11.83
CA GLN A 58 0.30 6.23 12.37
C GLN A 58 -1.10 5.64 12.64
N SER A 59 -1.33 4.37 12.33
CA SER A 59 -2.59 3.68 12.58
C SER A 59 -2.41 2.61 13.67
N PRO A 60 -3.14 2.66 14.79
CA PRO A 60 -3.01 1.66 15.85
C PRO A 60 -3.17 0.22 15.36
N LEU A 61 -4.13 -0.03 14.45
CA LEU A 61 -4.36 -1.33 13.84
C LEU A 61 -3.18 -1.78 12.96
N HIS A 62 -2.75 -0.95 12.02
CA HIS A 62 -1.73 -1.37 11.05
C HIS A 62 -0.31 -1.34 11.62
N ARG A 63 -0.09 -0.68 12.76
CA ARG A 63 1.21 -0.65 13.44
C ARG A 63 1.62 -2.00 14.01
N SER A 64 0.68 -2.91 14.26
CA SER A 64 0.96 -4.27 14.73
C SER A 64 1.30 -5.24 13.60
N TYR A 65 1.16 -4.83 12.34
CA TYR A 65 1.40 -5.69 11.18
C TYR A 65 2.88 -6.06 11.09
N THR A 66 3.12 -7.33 10.79
CA THR A 66 4.44 -7.89 10.55
C THR A 66 4.94 -7.56 9.13
N LEU A 67 6.18 -7.91 8.82
CA LEU A 67 6.66 -7.86 7.43
C LEU A 67 5.91 -8.84 6.52
N GLU A 68 5.49 -9.98 7.06
CA GLU A 68 4.67 -10.95 6.33
C GLU A 68 3.29 -10.37 5.98
N ASP A 69 2.67 -9.63 6.91
CA ASP A 69 1.44 -8.89 6.62
C ASP A 69 1.66 -7.87 5.49
N LEU A 70 2.79 -7.16 5.47
CA LEU A 70 3.10 -6.23 4.38
C LEU A 70 3.25 -6.96 3.03
N GLU A 71 3.96 -8.08 3.01
CA GLU A 71 4.18 -8.90 1.81
C GLU A 71 2.88 -9.45 1.23
N THR A 72 1.91 -9.75 2.08
CA THR A 72 0.71 -10.49 1.67
C THR A 72 -0.53 -9.61 1.55
N ARG A 73 -0.58 -8.49 2.27
CA ARG A 73 -1.72 -7.55 2.31
C ARG A 73 -1.48 -6.27 1.53
N ILE A 74 -0.22 -5.90 1.27
CA ILE A 74 0.11 -4.64 0.56
C ILE A 74 0.77 -4.92 -0.79
N LEU A 75 1.87 -5.68 -0.83
CA LEU A 75 2.64 -5.87 -2.06
C LEU A 75 1.83 -6.38 -3.27
N PRO A 76 0.90 -7.35 -3.13
CA PRO A 76 0.17 -7.86 -4.29
C PRO A 76 -0.67 -6.77 -4.95
N SER A 77 -1.24 -5.85 -4.16
CA SER A 77 -1.98 -4.72 -4.71
C SER A 77 -1.12 -3.74 -5.50
N LEU A 78 0.13 -3.53 -5.07
CA LEU A 78 1.07 -2.66 -5.79
C LEU A 78 1.47 -3.30 -7.12
N MET A 79 1.68 -4.62 -7.13
CA MET A 79 2.06 -5.38 -8.32
C MET A 79 0.91 -5.54 -9.32
N HIS A 80 -0.34 -5.52 -8.87
CA HIS A 80 -1.54 -5.56 -9.73
C HIS A 80 -2.09 -4.17 -10.11
N ASP A 81 -1.46 -3.08 -9.66
CA ASP A 81 -1.98 -1.70 -9.78
C ASP A 81 -3.38 -1.51 -9.19
N GLN A 82 -3.70 -2.26 -8.13
CA GLN A 82 -4.98 -2.25 -7.43
C GLN A 82 -4.94 -1.45 -6.13
N PHE A 83 -4.46 -0.21 -6.22
CA PHE A 83 -4.35 0.67 -5.06
C PHE A 83 -4.57 2.14 -5.42
N ARG A 84 -4.80 2.94 -4.37
CA ARG A 84 -4.70 4.39 -4.42
C ARG A 84 -3.93 4.91 -3.21
N TYR A 85 -3.09 5.90 -3.48
CA TYR A 85 -2.25 6.59 -2.52
C TYR A 85 -2.52 8.09 -2.62
N TYR A 86 -2.60 8.75 -1.47
CA TYR A 86 -2.98 10.16 -1.36
C TYR A 86 -1.93 10.93 -0.59
N GLN A 87 -1.63 12.13 -1.09
CA GLN A 87 -0.73 13.08 -0.45
C GLN A 87 -1.39 14.45 -0.26
N SER A 88 -0.97 15.18 0.77
CA SER A 88 -1.30 16.58 1.01
C SER A 88 -0.04 17.32 1.41
N GLY A 89 0.32 18.39 0.70
CA GLY A 89 1.56 19.13 0.94
C GLY A 89 2.83 18.26 0.83
N GLY A 90 2.81 17.24 -0.04
CA GLY A 90 3.90 16.27 -0.19
C GLY A 90 3.95 15.18 0.90
N GLN A 91 3.09 15.24 1.91
CA GLN A 91 3.03 14.25 2.99
C GLN A 91 1.99 13.16 2.67
N PRO A 92 2.28 11.87 2.91
CA PRO A 92 1.29 10.81 2.82
C PRO A 92 0.11 11.06 3.77
N VAL A 93 -1.12 11.01 3.27
CA VAL A 93 -2.34 11.19 4.10
C VAL A 93 -3.31 10.02 4.04
N GLY A 94 -3.16 9.13 3.06
CA GLY A 94 -3.89 7.89 3.04
C GLY A 94 -3.49 6.93 1.94
N PHE A 95 -3.88 5.69 2.15
CA PHE A 95 -3.69 4.57 1.25
C PHE A 95 -4.91 3.65 1.34
N LEU A 96 -5.31 3.08 0.22
CA LEU A 96 -6.15 1.89 0.22
C LEU A 96 -5.76 0.99 -0.94
N ASN A 97 -6.11 -0.27 -0.81
CA ASN A 97 -6.04 -1.21 -1.92
C ASN A 97 -7.35 -1.96 -2.09
N TRP A 98 -7.43 -2.68 -3.20
CA TRP A 98 -8.56 -3.54 -3.48
C TRP A 98 -8.14 -4.86 -4.12
N ALA A 99 -9.03 -5.84 -4.01
CA ALA A 99 -8.94 -7.13 -4.67
C ALA A 99 -10.24 -7.41 -5.44
N TRP A 100 -10.11 -8.08 -6.59
CA TRP A 100 -11.23 -8.58 -7.37
C TRP A 100 -11.28 -10.09 -7.24
N LEU A 101 -12.16 -10.58 -6.37
CA LEU A 101 -12.22 -11.98 -5.99
C LEU A 101 -13.25 -12.74 -6.84
N SER A 102 -13.00 -14.02 -7.05
CA SER A 102 -14.03 -14.96 -7.50
C SER A 102 -15.01 -15.24 -6.35
N GLU A 103 -16.14 -15.88 -6.66
CA GLU A 103 -17.09 -16.34 -5.65
C GLU A 103 -16.47 -17.31 -4.64
N GLU A 104 -15.66 -18.25 -5.12
CA GLU A 104 -15.01 -19.26 -4.31
C GLU A 104 -14.01 -18.63 -3.32
N ILE A 105 -13.13 -17.76 -3.82
CA ILE A 105 -12.14 -17.08 -2.98
C ILE A 105 -12.81 -16.10 -2.03
N GLU A 106 -13.85 -15.38 -2.46
CA GLU A 106 -14.64 -14.53 -1.56
C GLU A 106 -15.23 -15.35 -0.39
N ALA A 107 -15.73 -16.55 -0.66
CA ALA A 107 -16.34 -17.40 0.36
C ALA A 107 -15.34 -17.79 1.46
N GLN A 108 -14.08 -17.99 1.10
CA GLN A 108 -12.99 -18.23 2.05
C GLN A 108 -12.54 -16.92 2.72
N TYR A 109 -12.32 -15.86 1.95
CA TYR A 109 -11.81 -14.58 2.46
C TYR A 109 -12.73 -13.94 3.50
N GLN A 110 -14.05 -14.05 3.32
CA GLN A 110 -15.01 -13.42 4.22
C GLN A 110 -15.04 -14.01 5.65
N THR A 111 -14.38 -15.15 5.89
CA THR A 111 -14.24 -15.72 7.25
C THR A 111 -13.34 -14.86 8.13
N GLY A 112 -12.45 -14.06 7.52
CA GLY A 112 -11.42 -13.27 8.21
C GLY A 112 -10.20 -14.06 8.66
N GLU A 113 -10.19 -15.38 8.46
CA GLU A 113 -9.05 -16.26 8.78
C GLU A 113 -8.18 -16.57 7.55
N TYR A 114 -8.70 -16.28 6.37
CA TYR A 114 -8.05 -16.59 5.11
C TYR A 114 -7.22 -15.41 4.58
N GLN A 115 -6.00 -15.70 4.18
CA GLN A 115 -5.06 -14.75 3.60
C GLN A 115 -4.94 -15.00 2.10
N LEU A 116 -5.23 -13.96 1.30
CA LEU A 116 -5.22 -14.06 -0.16
C LEU A 116 -3.83 -14.38 -0.70
N LEU A 117 -3.76 -15.33 -1.63
CA LEU A 117 -2.56 -15.59 -2.43
C LEU A 117 -2.41 -14.57 -3.54
N PHE A 118 -1.20 -14.33 -4.01
CA PHE A 118 -0.91 -13.33 -5.06
C PHE A 118 -1.82 -13.40 -6.30
N PRO A 119 -2.11 -14.59 -6.91
CA PRO A 119 -3.00 -14.68 -8.06
C PRO A 119 -4.46 -14.36 -7.75
N GLU A 120 -4.88 -14.49 -6.49
CA GLU A 120 -6.27 -14.36 -6.06
C GLU A 120 -6.72 -12.91 -5.89
N TRP A 121 -5.77 -11.98 -5.81
CA TRP A 121 -6.04 -10.54 -5.79
C TRP A 121 -6.80 -10.05 -7.02
N LYS A 122 -6.76 -10.81 -8.12
CA LYS A 122 -7.38 -10.47 -9.41
C LYS A 122 -7.94 -11.73 -10.11
N CYS A 123 -8.79 -12.48 -9.41
CA CYS A 123 -9.35 -13.74 -9.90
C CYS A 123 -10.85 -13.71 -10.22
N GLY A 124 -11.53 -12.56 -10.09
CA GLY A 124 -12.95 -12.46 -10.40
C GLY A 124 -13.47 -11.03 -10.51
N ASP A 125 -14.70 -10.81 -10.07
CA ASP A 125 -15.46 -9.57 -10.24
C ASP A 125 -16.07 -9.04 -8.93
N ARG A 126 -15.79 -9.69 -7.79
CA ARG A 126 -16.27 -9.27 -6.48
C ARG A 126 -15.26 -8.36 -5.80
N LEU A 127 -15.60 -7.08 -5.70
CA LEU A 127 -14.70 -6.06 -5.15
C LEU A 127 -14.59 -6.13 -3.62
N TRP A 128 -13.37 -6.26 -3.13
CA TRP A 128 -13.03 -6.14 -1.72
C TRP A 128 -12.00 -5.05 -1.48
N TYR A 129 -12.04 -4.44 -0.31
CA TYR A 129 -11.02 -3.53 0.21
C TYR A 129 -10.29 -4.21 1.38
N PRO A 130 -9.15 -4.89 1.14
CA PRO A 130 -8.36 -5.48 2.21
C PRO A 130 -7.84 -4.42 3.19
N GLU A 131 -7.28 -3.32 2.67
CA GLU A 131 -6.61 -2.30 3.49
C GLU A 131 -7.18 -0.90 3.23
N PHE A 132 -7.38 -0.15 4.32
CA PHE A 132 -7.79 1.26 4.27
C PHE A 132 -7.11 2.03 5.41
N ILE A 133 -6.16 2.88 5.06
CA ILE A 133 -5.30 3.62 5.99
C ILE A 133 -5.51 5.12 5.77
N ALA A 134 -6.14 5.80 6.72
CA ALA A 134 -6.37 7.25 6.66
C ALA A 134 -6.30 7.90 8.07
N PRO A 135 -5.13 7.87 8.72
CA PRO A 135 -4.98 8.16 10.16
C PRO A 135 -5.27 9.62 10.52
N PHE A 136 -5.24 10.54 9.56
CA PHE A 136 -5.38 11.99 9.80
C PHE A 136 -6.77 12.54 9.43
N GLY A 137 -7.81 11.70 9.42
CA GLY A 137 -9.19 12.15 9.16
C GLY A 137 -9.56 12.33 7.68
N HIS A 138 -8.73 11.87 6.74
CA HIS A 138 -8.96 12.03 5.29
C HIS A 138 -9.91 10.98 4.70
N ALA A 139 -10.45 10.06 5.51
CA ALA A 139 -11.26 8.94 5.05
C ALA A 139 -12.46 9.36 4.17
N ARG A 140 -13.16 10.45 4.52
CA ARG A 140 -14.33 10.93 3.75
C ARG A 140 -13.94 11.42 2.35
N TYR A 141 -12.80 12.10 2.25
CA TYR A 141 -12.28 12.57 0.96
C TYR A 141 -11.91 11.39 0.07
N ILE A 142 -11.18 10.43 0.63
CA ILE A 142 -10.76 9.21 -0.07
C ILE A 142 -11.98 8.44 -0.57
N VAL A 143 -12.96 8.18 0.29
CA VAL A 143 -14.18 7.47 -0.10
C VAL A 143 -14.94 8.22 -1.21
N LYS A 144 -14.97 9.55 -1.18
CA LYS A 144 -15.57 10.36 -2.26
C LYS A 144 -14.83 10.17 -3.58
N ASP A 145 -13.50 10.26 -3.56
CA ASP A 145 -12.66 10.05 -4.74
C ASP A 145 -12.87 8.66 -5.36
N ILE A 146 -12.82 7.60 -4.53
CA ILE A 146 -13.04 6.22 -4.95
C ILE A 146 -14.37 6.04 -5.69
N ARG A 147 -15.46 6.62 -5.18
CA ARG A 147 -16.79 6.56 -5.79
C ARG A 147 -16.93 7.35 -7.09
N GLN A 148 -16.17 8.43 -7.22
CA GLN A 148 -16.31 9.36 -8.35
C GLN A 148 -15.37 9.04 -9.50
N ASN A 149 -14.16 8.59 -9.19
CA ASN A 149 -13.04 8.57 -10.13
C ASN A 149 -12.47 7.18 -10.40
N ILE A 150 -12.73 6.19 -9.53
CA ILE A 150 -12.09 4.87 -9.61
C ILE A 150 -13.06 3.79 -10.07
N PHE A 151 -14.19 3.65 -9.40
CA PHE A 151 -15.15 2.59 -9.70
C PHE A 151 -16.42 3.13 -10.34
N ARG A 152 -17.06 2.27 -11.14
CA ARG A 152 -18.37 2.57 -11.72
C ARG A 152 -19.41 2.72 -10.61
N LYS A 153 -20.30 3.70 -10.78
CA LYS A 153 -21.44 3.90 -9.90
C LYS A 153 -22.29 2.62 -9.85
N GLY A 154 -22.65 2.18 -8.65
CA GLY A 154 -23.42 0.97 -8.40
C GLY A 154 -22.57 -0.27 -8.13
N THR A 155 -21.23 -0.21 -8.29
CA THR A 155 -20.37 -1.37 -8.02
C THR A 155 -20.49 -1.80 -6.56
N PRO A 156 -20.90 -3.05 -6.28
CA PRO A 156 -20.90 -3.59 -4.93
C PRO A 156 -19.46 -3.78 -4.45
N ALA A 157 -19.20 -3.44 -3.19
CA ALA A 157 -17.89 -3.66 -2.57
C ALA A 157 -18.04 -4.12 -1.13
N LYS A 158 -17.03 -4.84 -0.63
CA LYS A 158 -17.01 -5.34 0.75
C LYS A 158 -15.69 -5.03 1.44
N ALA A 159 -15.70 -5.01 2.76
CA ALA A 159 -14.50 -4.92 3.58
C ALA A 159 -14.72 -5.67 4.90
N LEU A 160 -13.66 -6.29 5.42
CA LEU A 160 -13.66 -6.79 6.79
C LEU A 160 -13.56 -5.60 7.75
N ARG A 161 -14.37 -5.61 8.80
CA ARG A 161 -14.25 -4.67 9.91
C ARG A 161 -13.67 -5.42 11.09
N VAL A 162 -12.45 -5.04 11.46
CA VAL A 162 -11.76 -5.58 12.62
C VAL A 162 -11.74 -4.57 13.76
N ASP A 163 -11.57 -5.04 15.00
CA ASP A 163 -11.24 -4.17 16.13
C ASP A 163 -9.76 -3.78 16.16
N ALA A 164 -9.34 -3.08 17.22
CA ALA A 164 -7.98 -2.61 17.37
C ALA A 164 -6.97 -3.77 17.53
N GLU A 165 -7.45 -4.92 17.99
CA GLU A 165 -6.68 -6.15 18.18
C GLU A 165 -6.65 -7.03 16.91
N GLY A 166 -7.35 -6.63 15.84
CA GLY A 166 -7.39 -7.35 14.57
C GLY A 166 -8.48 -8.42 14.48
N ASN A 167 -9.34 -8.58 15.48
CA ASN A 167 -10.41 -9.58 15.46
C ASN A 167 -11.56 -9.13 14.57
N LEU A 168 -12.10 -10.04 13.76
CA LEU A 168 -13.25 -9.78 12.90
C LEU A 168 -14.50 -9.42 13.72
N ARG A 169 -15.10 -8.28 13.40
CA ARG A 169 -16.36 -7.79 13.99
C ARG A 169 -17.54 -7.92 13.06
N SER A 170 -17.36 -7.59 11.79
CA SER A 170 -18.43 -7.67 10.78
C SER A 170 -17.86 -7.54 9.36
N ILE A 171 -18.70 -7.81 8.36
CA ILE A 171 -18.42 -7.49 6.97
C ILE A 171 -19.21 -6.22 6.62
N ALA A 172 -18.49 -5.15 6.28
CA ALA A 172 -19.11 -3.95 5.73
C ALA A 172 -19.42 -4.17 4.24
N LYS A 173 -20.62 -3.74 3.82
CA LYS A 173 -21.06 -3.77 2.43
C LYS A 173 -21.30 -2.34 1.95
N TYR A 174 -20.84 -2.06 0.74
CA TYR A 174 -20.92 -0.75 0.11
C TYR A 174 -21.49 -0.87 -1.30
N THR A 175 -22.08 0.22 -1.75
CA THR A 175 -22.37 0.49 -3.16
C THR A 175 -21.65 1.78 -3.49
N LEU A 176 -20.78 1.74 -4.49
CA LEU A 176 -19.92 2.86 -4.87
C LEU A 176 -20.65 3.90 -5.72
#